data_AF-A0A5C4IVH0-F1
#
_entry.id   AF-A0A5C4IVH0-F1
#
_cell.length_a   1.000
_cell.length_b   1.000
_cell.length_c   1.000
_cell.angle_alpha   90.00
_cell.angle_beta   90.00
_cell.angle_gamma   90.00
#
_symmetry.space_group_name_H-M   'P 1'
#
loop_
_entity.id
_entity.type
_entity.pdbx_description
1 polymer ?
#
loop_
_entity_poly.entity_id
_entity_poly.type
_entity_poly.pdbx_seq_one_letter_code
_entity_poly.pdbx_strand_id
1 'polypeptide(L)'
;MKKALVVTAAGVLALTGCGAGSGSFEAKGTMTLGLEGVTQHAPGGGECDGYRGYDDITPGAQVVISAEGKTVGKGELGEGKYDDGWCKFPFTVSDIKGGSDFYSVEVSNRGTIEYTKEELEAGINLSLGS
;
A
#
# COMPACT_ATOMS: atom_id res chain seq x y z
N MET A 1 69.82 16.08 10.31
CA MET A 1 68.96 15.82 9.12
C MET A 1 68.38 14.43 9.25
N LYS A 2 67.12 14.28 9.70
CA LYS A 2 66.42 13.00 9.78
C LYS A 2 65.13 13.14 8.97
N LYS A 3 65.04 12.44 7.84
CA LYS A 3 63.82 12.39 7.02
C LYS A 3 62.87 11.38 7.66
N ALA A 4 61.71 11.83 8.13
CA ALA A 4 60.63 10.94 8.54
C ALA A 4 59.76 10.64 7.30
N LEU A 5 59.72 9.38 6.90
CA LEU A 5 58.83 8.86 5.88
C LEU A 5 57.50 8.54 6.57
N VAL A 6 56.45 9.32 6.30
CA VAL A 6 55.10 9.03 6.77
C VAL A 6 54.38 8.25 5.67
N VAL A 7 54.14 6.96 5.94
CA VAL A 7 53.30 6.10 5.08
C VAL A 7 51.88 6.18 5.63
N THR A 8 51.03 6.99 5.01
CA THR A 8 49.59 6.98 5.27
C THR A 8 48.94 5.88 4.45
N ALA A 9 48.53 4.79 5.11
CA ALA A 9 47.66 3.79 4.55
C ALA A 9 46.22 4.34 4.55
N ALA A 10 45.67 4.64 3.37
CA ALA A 10 44.26 4.96 3.22
C ALA A 10 43.45 3.65 3.21
N GLY A 11 42.68 3.43 4.28
CA GLY A 11 41.73 2.32 4.36
C GLY A 11 40.53 2.58 3.45
N VAL A 12 40.25 1.64 2.53
CA VAL A 12 39.06 1.65 1.69
C VAL A 12 37.90 1.07 2.49
N LEU A 13 37.04 1.93 3.04
CA LEU A 13 35.74 1.55 3.59
C LEU A 13 34.75 1.42 2.43
N ALA A 14 34.55 0.20 1.94
CA ALA A 14 33.46 -0.11 1.01
C ALA A 14 32.14 -0.16 1.80
N LEU A 15 31.42 0.96 1.82
CA LEU A 15 30.02 1.00 2.24
C LEU A 15 29.17 0.45 1.09
N THR A 16 29.01 -0.88 1.02
CA THR A 16 27.88 -1.47 0.29
C THR A 16 26.61 -1.18 1.08
N GLY A 17 26.08 0.03 0.91
CA GLY A 17 24.72 0.35 1.29
C GLY A 17 23.79 -0.29 0.27
N CYS A 18 23.09 -1.37 0.65
CA CYS A 18 21.81 -1.69 0.04
C CYS A 18 20.87 -0.54 0.38
N GLY A 19 20.84 0.49 -0.45
CA GLY A 19 19.87 1.56 -0.32
C GLY A 19 18.49 0.96 -0.56
N ALA A 20 17.65 0.95 0.49
CA ALA A 20 16.21 0.99 0.30
C ALA A 20 15.94 2.13 -0.68
N GLY A 21 15.60 1.78 -1.92
CA GLY A 21 15.63 2.71 -3.04
C GLY A 21 14.81 3.96 -2.71
N SER A 22 15.49 5.10 -2.65
CA SER A 22 14.92 6.43 -2.33
C SER A 22 14.04 7.01 -3.44
N GLY A 23 13.52 6.15 -4.32
CA GLY A 23 12.61 6.50 -5.40
C GLY A 23 11.15 6.37 -4.97
N SER A 24 10.25 6.92 -5.78
CA SER A 24 8.83 6.61 -5.67
C SER A 24 8.52 5.25 -6.29
N PHE A 25 7.44 4.63 -5.83
CA PHE A 25 6.89 3.41 -6.42
C PHE A 25 5.35 3.48 -6.46
N GLU A 26 4.75 2.46 -7.09
CA GLU A 26 3.30 2.32 -7.22
C GLU A 26 2.85 1.06 -6.48
N ALA A 27 1.72 1.16 -5.78
CA ALA A 27 1.04 0.02 -5.20
C ALA A 27 -0.31 -0.20 -5.88
N LYS A 28 -0.67 -1.47 -6.08
CA LYS A 28 -1.98 -1.88 -6.58
C LYS A 28 -2.65 -2.80 -5.58
N GLY A 29 -3.97 -2.81 -5.57
CA GLY A 29 -4.66 -3.79 -4.78
C GLY A 29 -6.15 -3.81 -5.02
N THR A 30 -6.80 -4.71 -4.28
CA THR A 30 -8.25 -4.83 -4.26
C THR A 30 -8.73 -4.85 -2.81
N MET A 31 -9.69 -3.98 -2.50
CA MET A 31 -10.47 -4.05 -1.28
C MET A 31 -11.72 -4.89 -1.54
N THR A 32 -11.91 -5.95 -0.77
CA THR A 32 -13.00 -6.92 -0.94
C THR A 32 -13.96 -6.83 0.24
N LEU A 33 -15.25 -6.70 -0.05
CA LEU A 33 -16.30 -6.62 0.95
C LEU A 33 -17.28 -7.79 0.83
N GLY A 34 -17.54 -8.42 1.97
CA GLY A 34 -18.50 -9.53 2.08
C GLY A 34 -19.94 -9.11 1.83
N LEU A 35 -20.74 -10.09 1.41
CA LEU A 35 -22.11 -9.92 0.91
C LEU A 35 -23.10 -9.30 1.90
N GLU A 36 -22.91 -9.53 3.19
CA GLU A 36 -23.81 -8.98 4.21
C GLU A 36 -23.71 -7.45 4.33
N GLY A 37 -22.61 -6.89 3.81
CA GLY A 37 -22.28 -5.47 3.90
C GLY A 37 -22.41 -4.70 2.60
N VAL A 38 -23.20 -5.13 1.61
CA VAL A 38 -23.27 -4.45 0.29
C VAL A 38 -24.68 -4.13 -0.19
N THR A 39 -24.82 -3.10 -1.04
CA THR A 39 -26.10 -2.58 -1.54
C THR A 39 -26.79 -3.49 -2.56
N GLN A 40 -26.04 -4.24 -3.37
CA GLN A 40 -26.60 -5.10 -4.42
C GLN A 40 -25.91 -6.47 -4.50
N HIS A 41 -26.73 -7.53 -4.52
CA HIS A 41 -26.37 -8.85 -5.05
C HIS A 41 -26.90 -8.95 -6.48
N ALA A 42 -26.26 -8.31 -7.45
CA ALA A 42 -26.69 -8.43 -8.84
C ALA A 42 -26.19 -9.76 -9.42
N PRO A 43 -27.05 -10.74 -9.73
CA PRO A 43 -26.64 -11.96 -10.42
C PRO A 43 -26.22 -11.57 -11.84
N GLY A 44 -24.93 -11.34 -12.06
CA GLY A 44 -24.39 -10.86 -13.34
C GLY A 44 -23.24 -9.85 -13.25
N GLY A 45 -22.79 -9.46 -12.05
CA GLY A 45 -21.58 -8.64 -11.89
C GLY A 45 -21.79 -7.13 -11.99
N GLY A 46 -22.90 -6.63 -11.43
CA GLY A 46 -23.20 -5.19 -11.37
C GLY A 46 -22.30 -4.41 -10.42
N GLU A 47 -22.48 -3.08 -10.41
CA GLU A 47 -21.85 -2.19 -9.44
C GLU A 47 -22.36 -2.49 -8.02
N CYS A 48 -21.50 -2.32 -7.04
CA CYS A 48 -21.84 -2.53 -5.63
C CYS A 48 -21.09 -1.54 -4.74
N ASP A 49 -21.76 -1.17 -3.66
CA ASP A 49 -21.26 -0.26 -2.62
C ASP A 49 -21.39 -0.93 -1.27
N GLY A 50 -20.58 -0.49 -0.31
CA GLY A 50 -20.76 -0.84 1.08
C GLY A 50 -22.08 -0.34 1.66
N TYR A 51 -22.64 -1.10 2.59
CA TYR A 51 -23.95 -0.92 3.20
C TYR A 51 -23.97 -1.53 4.61
N ARG A 52 -24.94 -1.14 5.45
CA ARG A 52 -25.16 -1.70 6.80
C ARG A 52 -23.91 -1.57 7.70
N GLY A 53 -23.34 -0.38 7.74
CA GLY A 53 -22.15 -0.13 8.55
C GLY A 53 -20.85 -0.43 7.80
N TYR A 54 -20.91 -0.48 6.47
CA TYR A 54 -19.77 -0.41 5.55
C TYR A 54 -19.94 0.74 4.54
N ASP A 55 -20.83 1.70 4.82
CA ASP A 55 -21.21 2.80 3.90
C ASP A 55 -20.03 3.72 3.51
N ASP A 56 -18.89 3.59 4.20
CA ASP A 56 -17.62 4.26 3.91
C ASP A 56 -16.72 3.49 2.93
N ILE A 57 -17.11 2.28 2.53
CA ILE A 57 -16.43 1.46 1.52
C ILE A 57 -17.21 1.58 0.20
N THR A 58 -16.90 2.63 -0.55
CA THR A 58 -17.59 3.05 -1.77
C THR A 58 -16.55 3.66 -2.73
N PRO A 59 -16.82 3.79 -4.04
CA PRO A 59 -15.90 4.44 -4.97
C PRO A 59 -15.51 5.85 -4.47
N GLY A 60 -14.23 6.19 -4.61
CA GLY A 60 -13.65 7.42 -4.07
C GLY A 60 -13.24 7.35 -2.60
N ALA A 61 -13.52 6.26 -1.87
CA ALA A 61 -13.04 6.10 -0.50
C ALA A 61 -11.50 6.12 -0.47
N GLN A 62 -10.93 6.88 0.48
CA GLN A 62 -9.50 7.12 0.51
C GLN A 62 -8.71 5.85 0.87
N VAL A 63 -7.59 5.66 0.18
CA VAL A 63 -6.54 4.70 0.53
C VAL A 63 -5.30 5.50 0.96
N VAL A 64 -4.85 5.31 2.19
CA VAL A 64 -3.67 5.99 2.74
C VAL A 64 -2.57 4.97 2.93
N ILE A 65 -1.37 5.30 2.44
CA ILE A 65 -0.16 4.54 2.72
C ILE A 65 0.75 5.41 3.59
N SER A 66 1.13 4.87 4.75
CA SER A 66 1.99 5.54 5.71
C SER A 66 3.24 4.71 6.00
N ALA A 67 4.34 5.39 6.30
CA ALA A 67 5.56 4.78 6.79
C ALA A 67 6.10 5.64 7.94
N GLU A 68 6.56 5.00 9.01
CA GLU A 68 7.08 5.69 10.20
C GLU A 68 6.12 6.76 10.76
N GLY A 69 4.81 6.47 10.71
CA GLY A 69 3.75 7.37 11.18
C GLY A 69 3.47 8.58 10.29
N LYS A 70 4.01 8.63 9.07
CA LYS A 70 3.78 9.71 8.11
C LYS A 70 3.15 9.18 6.83
N THR A 71 2.18 9.90 6.29
CA THR A 71 1.63 9.58 4.97
C THR A 71 2.70 9.74 3.88
N VAL A 72 2.91 8.67 3.12
CA VAL A 72 3.86 8.60 2.00
C VAL A 72 3.19 8.39 0.65
N GLY A 73 1.90 8.00 0.64
CA GLY A 73 1.09 7.88 -0.57
C GLY A 73 -0.41 8.01 -0.26
N LYS A 74 -1.19 8.46 -1.25
CA LYS A 74 -2.65 8.53 -1.20
C LYS A 74 -3.25 8.10 -2.54
N GLY A 75 -4.30 7.30 -2.48
CA GLY A 75 -5.14 6.97 -3.62
C GLY A 75 -6.58 6.82 -3.16
N GLU A 76 -7.40 6.23 -4.02
CA GLU A 76 -8.83 6.09 -3.80
C GLU A 76 -9.30 4.73 -4.34
N LEU A 77 -10.37 4.19 -3.75
CA LEU A 77 -11.06 3.04 -4.30
C LEU A 77 -11.71 3.41 -5.63
N GLY A 78 -11.57 2.56 -6.63
CA GLY A 78 -12.33 2.63 -7.87
C GLY A 78 -13.72 2.03 -7.72
N GLU A 79 -14.40 1.89 -8.86
CA GLU A 79 -15.75 1.31 -8.93
C GLU A 79 -15.81 -0.09 -8.34
N GLY A 80 -16.74 -0.30 -7.40
CA GLY A 80 -17.01 -1.59 -6.79
C GLY A 80 -17.74 -2.49 -7.77
N LYS A 81 -17.22 -3.71 -7.98
CA LYS A 81 -17.84 -4.70 -8.88
C LYS A 81 -18.16 -5.98 -8.14
N TYR A 82 -19.38 -6.46 -8.34
CA TYR A 82 -19.79 -7.75 -7.84
C TYR A 82 -19.06 -8.85 -8.62
N ASP A 83 -18.36 -9.74 -7.91
CA ASP A 83 -17.65 -10.87 -8.51
C ASP A 83 -17.52 -12.02 -7.49
N ASP A 84 -17.96 -13.22 -7.90
CA ASP A 84 -17.89 -14.47 -7.13
C ASP A 84 -18.39 -14.38 -5.68
N GLY A 85 -19.50 -13.67 -5.45
CA GLY A 85 -20.04 -13.50 -4.10
C GLY A 85 -19.26 -12.50 -3.25
N TRP A 86 -18.59 -11.54 -3.87
CA TRP A 86 -17.91 -10.43 -3.18
C TRP A 86 -18.13 -9.12 -3.93
N CYS A 87 -18.02 -8.00 -3.22
CA CYS A 87 -17.87 -6.70 -3.85
C CYS A 87 -16.40 -6.30 -3.85
N LYS A 88 -15.81 -6.10 -5.03
CA LYS A 88 -14.38 -5.84 -5.22
C LYS A 88 -14.16 -4.42 -5.71
N PHE A 89 -13.38 -3.66 -4.95
CA PHE A 89 -12.99 -2.29 -5.25
C PHE A 89 -11.49 -2.27 -5.58
N PRO A 90 -11.08 -2.10 -6.85
CA PRO A 90 -9.67 -1.97 -7.19
C PRO A 90 -9.16 -0.61 -6.72
N PHE A 91 -7.86 -0.51 -6.41
CA PHE A 91 -7.21 0.78 -6.18
C PHE A 91 -5.79 0.79 -6.73
N THR A 92 -5.28 2.00 -6.95
CA THR A 92 -3.88 2.26 -7.28
C THR A 92 -3.42 3.47 -6.50
N VAL A 93 -2.26 3.36 -5.87
CA VAL A 93 -1.59 4.47 -5.19
C VAL A 93 -0.27 4.70 -5.90
N SER A 94 -0.20 5.76 -6.68
CA SER A 94 1.02 6.17 -7.38
C SER A 94 1.86 7.10 -6.50
N ASP A 95 3.12 7.31 -6.90
CA ASP A 95 4.04 8.24 -6.26
C ASP A 95 4.28 8.01 -4.76
N ILE A 96 4.24 6.75 -4.31
CA ILE A 96 4.53 6.38 -2.92
C ILE A 96 5.99 6.63 -2.66
N LYS A 97 6.30 7.48 -1.68
CA LYS A 97 7.69 7.76 -1.30
C LYS A 97 8.29 6.50 -0.66
N GLY A 98 9.32 5.94 -1.31
CA GLY A 98 10.10 4.83 -0.76
C GLY A 98 11.05 5.26 0.36
N GLY A 99 11.82 4.29 0.85
CA GLY A 99 12.86 4.50 1.86
C GLY A 99 12.58 3.86 3.23
N SER A 100 11.41 3.26 3.41
CA SER A 100 11.09 2.44 4.59
C SER A 100 10.97 0.96 4.20
N ASP A 101 11.21 0.07 5.17
CA ASP A 101 11.06 -1.38 4.99
C ASP A 101 9.58 -1.81 5.05
N PHE A 102 8.78 -1.10 5.85
CA PHE A 102 7.37 -1.40 6.12
C PHE A 102 6.47 -0.20 5.86
N TYR A 103 5.28 -0.49 5.36
CA TYR A 103 4.26 0.48 4.98
C TYR A 103 2.91 0.02 5.53
N SER A 104 2.22 0.91 6.23
CA SER A 104 0.86 0.69 6.70
C SER A 104 -0.13 1.18 5.65
N VAL A 105 -1.04 0.30 5.23
CA VAL A 105 -2.15 0.62 4.32
C VAL A 105 -3.43 0.73 5.14
N GLU A 106 -4.16 1.81 4.95
CA GLU A 106 -5.48 2.05 5.52
C GLU A 106 -6.47 2.40 4.39
N VAL A 107 -7.66 1.79 4.45
CA VAL A 107 -8.77 2.11 3.56
C VAL A 107 -9.88 2.72 4.39
N SER A 108 -10.34 3.91 3.99
CA SER A 108 -11.25 4.75 4.77
C SER A 108 -10.70 4.97 6.20
N ASN A 109 -11.32 4.36 7.21
CA ASN A 109 -10.95 4.43 8.63
C ASN A 109 -11.07 3.05 9.29
N ARG A 110 -10.80 1.98 8.54
CA ARG A 110 -11.00 0.59 8.97
C ARG A 110 -9.79 -0.04 9.64
N GLY A 111 -8.81 0.81 10.01
CA GLY A 111 -7.55 0.40 10.59
C GLY A 111 -6.47 0.19 9.54
N THR A 112 -5.30 -0.21 10.02
CA THR A 112 -4.09 -0.34 9.22
C THR A 112 -3.62 -1.78 9.14
N ILE A 113 -3.13 -2.18 7.98
CA ILE A 113 -2.41 -3.45 7.77
C ILE A 113 -1.02 -3.12 7.23
N GLU A 114 0.00 -3.78 7.77
CA GLU A 114 1.39 -3.56 7.40
C GLU A 114 1.83 -4.51 6.27
N TYR A 115 2.58 -3.97 5.32
CA TYR A 115 3.15 -4.67 4.16
C TYR A 115 4.60 -4.23 3.93
N THR A 116 5.39 -5.07 3.26
CA THR A 116 6.68 -4.63 2.71
C THR A 116 6.48 -3.88 1.39
N LYS A 117 7.54 -3.21 0.92
CA LYS A 117 7.54 -2.58 -0.40
C LYS A 117 7.23 -3.58 -1.51
N GLU A 118 7.87 -4.75 -1.46
CA GLU A 118 7.74 -5.79 -2.48
C GLU A 118 6.31 -6.34 -2.55
N GLU A 119 5.63 -6.48 -1.41
CA GLU A 119 4.23 -6.89 -1.36
C GLU A 119 3.31 -5.84 -2.00
N LEU A 120 3.55 -4.56 -1.73
CA LEU A 120 2.79 -3.46 -2.34
C LEU A 120 2.99 -3.37 -3.86
N GLU A 121 4.22 -3.55 -4.34
CA GLU A 121 4.56 -3.57 -5.77
C GLU A 121 3.99 -4.82 -6.48
N ALA A 122 3.97 -5.98 -5.80
CA ALA A 122 3.36 -7.21 -6.32
C ALA A 122 1.83 -7.12 -6.37
N GLY A 123 1.24 -6.35 -5.46
CA GLY A 123 -0.18 -6.11 -5.35
C GLY A 123 -0.81 -6.86 -4.18
N ILE A 124 -1.70 -6.18 -3.46
CA ILE A 124 -2.29 -6.67 -2.20
C ILE A 124 -3.80 -6.87 -2.30
N ASN A 125 -4.34 -7.72 -1.42
CA ASN A 125 -5.77 -7.90 -1.25
C ASN A 125 -6.15 -7.67 0.21
N LEU A 126 -7.17 -6.84 0.42
CA LEU A 126 -7.74 -6.50 1.72
C LEU A 126 -9.18 -7.04 1.77
N SER A 127 -9.64 -7.46 2.93
CA SER A 127 -11.00 -7.99 3.09
C SER A 127 -11.67 -7.54 4.38
N LEU A 128 -12.97 -7.25 4.31
CA LEU A 128 -13.85 -7.01 5.45
C LEU A 128 -15.15 -7.82 5.32
N GLY A 129 -15.74 -8.18 6.46
CA GLY A 129 -17.08 -8.80 6.51
C GLY A 129 -17.13 -10.27 6.08
N SER A 130 -16.14 -11.07 6.50
CA SER A 130 -16.10 -12.53 6.32
C SER A 130 -17.04 -13.30 7.23
#